data_AF-A0A7J2NLX3-F1
#
_entry.id   AF-A0A7J2NLX3-F1
#
_cell.length_a   1.000
_cell.length_b   1.000
_cell.length_c   1.000
_cell.angle_alpha   90.00
_cell.angle_beta   90.00
_cell.angle_gamma   90.00
#
_symmetry.space_group_name_H-M   'P 1'
#
loop_
_entity.id
_entity.type
_entity.pdbx_description
1 polymer ?
#
loop_
_entity_poly.entity_id
_entity_poly.type
_entity_poly.pdbx_seq_one_letter_code
_entity_poly.pdbx_strand_id
1 'polypeptide(L)'
;METHASHRSGVWWQNVEADCPERRNHTSRDSGRLQGSNGPEEGRQDSGSRGRGRQALRNIGERRSRDRALTIQICVSVPPKTVEEAFCLIEEAEAQHADLIEVRLDSLNNHIRIAEIPSYSNTPLIATNKSTENHGNFYGSEDRRQKILVDAAKNGFDYVDVDLFIPNIRKLIDDLREAGAKPIVSFHDFERTLELSRLNLVLEEEIALGAEVCKIVTTANQVEDNLTTLNFVSDASKKAKIVCFAMGELGKPSRLLSPVFGAFFTFASLDEKRKTAKGQLTIQEMRRAYELLGLR
;
A
#
# COMPACT_ATOMS: atom_id res chain seq x y z
N MET A 1 41.46 21.66 -20.89
CA MET A 1 40.29 22.41 -21.39
C MET A 1 39.42 21.46 -22.16
N GLU A 2 38.18 21.36 -21.71
CA GLU A 2 37.14 20.42 -22.10
C GLU A 2 36.73 20.56 -23.58
N THR A 3 36.17 19.51 -24.18
CA THR A 3 34.70 19.41 -24.37
C THR A 3 34.27 18.19 -25.22
N HIS A 4 33.26 17.52 -24.68
CA HIS A 4 32.11 16.85 -25.31
C HIS A 4 32.29 15.69 -26.31
N ALA A 5 32.04 14.47 -25.81
CA ALA A 5 31.43 13.40 -26.58
C ALA A 5 30.11 12.99 -25.92
N SER A 6 29.00 13.34 -26.55
CA SER A 6 27.65 12.90 -26.20
C SER A 6 27.49 11.40 -26.46
N HIS A 7 27.23 10.61 -25.43
CA HIS A 7 26.76 9.23 -25.60
C HIS A 7 25.28 9.15 -25.21
N ARG A 8 24.43 9.01 -26.23
CA ARG A 8 23.06 8.53 -26.09
C ARG A 8 23.14 7.01 -25.86
N SER A 9 22.78 6.54 -24.68
CA SER A 9 22.51 5.13 -24.45
C SER A 9 21.09 4.81 -24.92
N GLY A 10 21.01 4.06 -26.01
CA GLY A 10 19.77 3.57 -26.59
C GLY A 10 19.10 2.52 -25.70
N VAL A 11 17.78 2.67 -25.57
CA VAL A 11 16.87 1.70 -24.97
C VAL A 11 16.64 0.58 -25.98
N TRP A 12 16.95 -0.66 -25.61
CA TRP A 12 16.63 -1.86 -26.38
C TRP A 12 15.65 -2.70 -25.56
N TRP A 13 14.40 -2.79 -26.00
CA TRP A 13 13.50 -3.88 -25.60
C TRP A 13 12.74 -4.37 -26.83
N GLN A 14 12.97 -5.63 -27.17
CA GLN A 14 12.29 -6.34 -28.23
C GLN A 14 10.87 -6.69 -27.79
N ASN A 15 9.92 -6.46 -28.69
CA ASN A 15 8.50 -6.79 -28.54
C ASN A 15 8.32 -8.28 -28.31
N VAL A 16 7.58 -8.63 -27.25
CA VAL A 16 6.94 -9.94 -27.13
C VAL A 16 5.47 -9.65 -26.91
N GLU A 17 4.66 -9.85 -27.96
CA GLU A 17 3.20 -9.88 -27.84
C GLU A 17 2.84 -11.13 -27.03
N ALA A 18 2.29 -10.92 -25.83
CA ALA A 18 1.72 -11.99 -25.03
C ALA A 18 0.21 -12.05 -25.30
N ASP A 19 -0.24 -13.10 -25.99
CA ASP A 19 -1.66 -13.44 -26.08
C ASP A 19 -2.16 -13.81 -24.67
N CYS A 20 -3.07 -12.99 -24.12
CA CYS A 20 -3.71 -13.24 -22.83
C CYS A 20 -4.99 -14.06 -23.07
N PRO A 21 -5.19 -15.22 -22.41
CA PRO A 21 -6.40 -16.01 -22.58
C PRO A 21 -7.61 -15.36 -21.89
N GLU A 22 -8.77 -15.39 -22.55
CA GLU A 22 -10.05 -14.95 -21.98
C GLU A 22 -10.38 -15.77 -20.71
N ARG A 23 -10.62 -15.08 -19.58
CA ARG A 23 -11.00 -15.73 -18.32
C ARG A 23 -12.40 -16.36 -18.42
N ARG A 24 -12.52 -17.61 -17.95
CA ARG A 24 -13.80 -18.34 -17.86
C ARG A 24 -14.68 -17.74 -16.76
N ASN A 25 -15.92 -17.41 -17.13
CA ASN A 25 -16.97 -16.90 -16.24
C ASN A 25 -17.19 -17.80 -15.01
N HIS A 26 -17.12 -17.21 -13.81
CA HIS A 26 -17.73 -17.77 -12.61
C HIS A 26 -18.65 -16.77 -11.91
N THR A 27 -19.76 -17.34 -11.45
CA THR A 27 -21.04 -16.77 -11.07
C THR A 27 -20.99 -15.84 -9.86
N SER A 28 -21.77 -14.78 -9.95
CA SER A 28 -22.10 -13.83 -8.88
C SER A 28 -22.59 -14.53 -7.60
N ARG A 29 -22.13 -14.04 -6.46
CA ARG A 29 -22.68 -14.41 -5.15
C ARG A 29 -24.05 -13.75 -4.99
N ASP A 30 -25.08 -14.59 -4.95
CA ASP A 30 -26.44 -14.23 -4.56
C ASP A 30 -26.48 -13.77 -3.09
N SER A 31 -27.08 -12.60 -2.86
CA SER A 31 -27.36 -12.05 -1.54
C SER A 31 -28.73 -12.54 -1.06
N GLY A 32 -28.73 -13.69 -0.37
CA GLY A 32 -29.91 -14.23 0.31
C GLY A 32 -30.29 -13.39 1.53
N ARG A 33 -31.24 -12.47 1.34
CA ARG A 33 -31.89 -11.66 2.37
C ARG A 33 -32.96 -12.50 3.07
N LEU A 34 -32.70 -12.96 4.30
CA LEU A 34 -33.73 -13.57 5.15
C LEU A 34 -34.38 -12.50 6.04
N GLN A 35 -35.68 -12.30 5.82
CA GLN A 35 -36.59 -11.55 6.69
C GLN A 35 -36.96 -12.41 7.90
N GLY A 36 -36.95 -11.82 9.09
CA GLY A 36 -37.55 -12.37 10.30
C GLY A 36 -38.29 -11.25 11.03
N SER A 37 -39.60 -11.42 11.18
CA SER A 37 -40.57 -10.46 11.72
C SER A 37 -40.95 -10.77 13.18
N ASN A 38 -41.10 -9.67 13.94
CA ASN A 38 -42.05 -9.36 15.02
C ASN A 38 -42.34 -10.31 16.20
N GLY A 39 -42.27 -9.75 17.41
CA GLY A 39 -43.06 -10.17 18.59
C GLY A 39 -42.52 -9.62 19.93
N PRO A 40 -43.31 -8.91 20.78
CA PRO A 40 -42.76 -8.00 21.80
C PRO A 40 -42.99 -8.42 23.29
N GLU A 41 -42.50 -7.54 24.19
CA GLU A 41 -42.90 -7.28 25.60
C GLU A 41 -42.53 -8.30 26.70
N GLU A 42 -41.78 -7.84 27.71
CA GLU A 42 -42.33 -7.44 29.03
C GLU A 42 -41.21 -6.93 29.95
N GLY A 43 -41.50 -5.85 30.69
CA GLY A 43 -40.59 -5.27 31.68
C GLY A 43 -40.72 -5.90 33.06
N ARG A 44 -39.73 -5.65 33.92
CA ARG A 44 -39.89 -5.56 35.38
C ARG A 44 -38.71 -4.80 35.99
N GLN A 45 -39.05 -3.76 36.73
CA GLN A 45 -38.22 -3.10 37.73
C GLN A 45 -38.17 -4.00 38.98
N ASP A 46 -37.03 -4.09 39.67
CA ASP A 46 -37.01 -3.81 41.10
C ASP A 46 -35.60 -3.51 41.64
N SER A 47 -35.65 -2.80 42.74
CA SER A 47 -34.71 -2.02 43.54
C SER A 47 -33.78 -2.82 44.47
N GLY A 48 -32.78 -2.14 45.06
CA GLY A 48 -32.35 -2.49 46.43
C GLY A 48 -30.85 -2.54 46.76
N SER A 49 -30.33 -1.43 47.28
CA SER A 49 -29.44 -1.31 48.47
C SER A 49 -27.93 -1.66 48.43
N ARG A 50 -27.15 -0.57 48.57
CA ARG A 50 -26.04 -0.28 49.52
C ARG A 50 -25.21 -1.44 50.11
N GLY A 51 -23.89 -1.37 49.87
CA GLY A 51 -22.85 -1.94 50.74
C GLY A 51 -21.51 -1.23 50.57
N ARG A 52 -21.02 -0.55 51.62
CA ARG A 52 -19.68 0.07 51.68
C ARG A 52 -18.60 -1.00 51.89
N GLY A 53 -17.43 -0.82 51.30
CA GLY A 53 -16.17 -1.26 51.93
C GLY A 53 -15.06 -1.78 51.02
N ARG A 54 -13.88 -1.16 51.18
CA ARG A 54 -12.52 -1.71 51.01
C ARG A 54 -11.93 -1.79 49.59
N GLN A 55 -11.19 -0.72 49.26
CA GLN A 55 -9.77 -0.74 48.91
C GLN A 55 -9.18 -2.08 48.41
N ALA A 56 -8.87 -2.16 47.12
CA ALA A 56 -7.78 -2.98 46.59
C ALA A 56 -7.33 -2.41 45.24
N LEU A 57 -6.14 -1.82 45.23
CA LEU A 57 -5.34 -1.60 44.03
C LEU A 57 -5.21 -2.93 43.28
N ARG A 58 -5.73 -3.01 42.06
CA ARG A 58 -5.34 -4.05 41.10
C ARG A 58 -4.96 -3.37 39.81
N ASN A 59 -3.64 -3.19 39.66
CA ASN A 59 -2.98 -3.15 38.37
C ASN A 59 -3.44 -4.37 37.57
N ILE A 60 -4.29 -4.14 36.58
CA ILE A 60 -4.48 -5.05 35.46
C ILE A 60 -4.30 -4.18 34.23
N GLY A 61 -3.04 -3.93 33.89
CA GLY A 61 -2.70 -3.66 32.51
C GLY A 61 -3.19 -4.86 31.73
N GLU A 62 -4.24 -4.65 30.94
CA GLU A 62 -4.71 -5.60 29.96
C GLU A 62 -3.50 -5.99 29.10
N ARG A 63 -2.96 -7.18 29.36
CA ARG A 63 -2.12 -7.87 28.42
C ARG A 63 -2.99 -8.09 27.19
N ARG A 64 -2.94 -7.13 26.25
CA ARG A 64 -3.45 -7.33 24.89
C ARG A 64 -2.93 -8.70 24.43
N SER A 65 -3.88 -9.57 24.09
CA SER A 65 -3.68 -10.93 23.60
C SER A 65 -2.38 -11.05 22.79
N ARG A 66 -1.47 -11.90 23.27
CA ARG A 66 -0.18 -12.21 22.61
C ARG A 66 -0.31 -13.21 21.46
N ASP A 67 -1.53 -13.62 21.11
CA ASP A 67 -1.79 -14.62 20.07
C ASP A 67 -2.61 -14.03 18.90
N ARG A 68 -2.46 -12.73 18.61
CA ARG A 68 -2.85 -12.26 17.28
C ARG A 68 -1.75 -12.75 16.34
N ALA A 69 -2.04 -13.80 15.58
CA ALA A 69 -1.16 -14.27 14.51
C ALA A 69 -0.74 -13.04 13.69
N LEU A 70 0.57 -12.77 13.65
CA LEU A 70 1.14 -11.76 12.76
C LEU A 70 0.69 -12.14 11.36
N THR A 71 -0.10 -11.28 10.72
CA THR A 71 -0.52 -11.47 9.33
C THR A 71 0.32 -10.53 8.48
N ILE A 72 1.29 -11.10 7.76
CA ILE A 72 2.16 -10.32 6.88
C ILE A 72 1.49 -10.17 5.53
N GLN A 73 1.27 -8.93 5.12
CA GLN A 73 0.71 -8.61 3.80
C GLN A 73 1.80 -8.14 2.84
N ILE A 74 1.78 -8.66 1.62
CA ILE A 74 2.69 -8.30 0.53
C ILE A 74 1.90 -7.66 -0.60
N CYS A 75 2.23 -6.40 -0.92
CA CYS A 75 1.77 -5.70 -2.10
C CYS A 75 2.73 -5.94 -3.26
N VAL A 76 2.22 -6.41 -4.39
CA VAL A 76 3.00 -6.56 -5.63
C VAL A 76 2.78 -5.35 -6.52
N SER A 77 3.85 -4.64 -6.88
CA SER A 77 3.77 -3.51 -7.82
C SER A 77 3.93 -4.00 -9.26
N VAL A 78 2.99 -3.62 -10.12
CA VAL A 78 2.94 -3.99 -11.53
C VAL A 78 2.97 -2.72 -12.41
N PRO A 79 3.92 -2.60 -13.36
CA PRO A 79 4.02 -1.44 -14.26
C PRO A 79 3.56 -1.75 -15.71
N PRO A 80 2.26 -1.96 -15.96
CA PRO A 80 1.76 -2.29 -17.29
C PRO A 80 1.90 -1.12 -18.28
N LYS A 81 2.09 -1.44 -19.56
CA LYS A 81 2.03 -0.49 -20.70
C LYS A 81 0.64 -0.36 -21.30
N THR A 82 -0.16 -1.42 -21.23
CA THR A 82 -1.56 -1.44 -21.71
C THR A 82 -2.51 -2.02 -20.65
N VAL A 83 -3.82 -1.86 -20.86
CA VAL A 83 -4.83 -2.44 -19.96
C VAL A 83 -4.82 -3.97 -20.05
N GLU A 84 -4.59 -4.52 -21.25
CA GLU A 84 -4.42 -5.96 -21.47
C GLU A 84 -3.22 -6.50 -20.67
N GLU A 85 -2.09 -5.79 -20.69
CA GLU A 85 -0.94 -6.18 -19.88
C GLU A 85 -1.26 -6.07 -18.38
N ALA A 86 -2.04 -5.07 -17.97
CA ALA A 86 -2.48 -4.96 -16.58
C ALA A 86 -3.28 -6.20 -16.14
N PHE A 87 -4.17 -6.72 -16.99
CA PHE A 87 -4.93 -7.95 -16.71
C PHE A 87 -4.00 -9.15 -16.48
N CYS A 88 -3.04 -9.37 -17.38
CA CYS A 88 -2.13 -10.50 -17.25
C CYS A 88 -1.21 -10.36 -16.02
N LEU A 89 -0.73 -9.16 -15.71
CA LEU A 89 0.10 -8.91 -14.51
C LEU A 89 -0.68 -9.06 -13.21
N ILE A 90 -1.96 -8.65 -13.18
CA ILE A 90 -2.85 -8.87 -12.04
C ILE A 90 -3.06 -10.37 -11.82
N GLU A 91 -3.36 -11.11 -12.88
CA GLU A 91 -3.56 -12.56 -12.79
C GLU A 91 -2.29 -13.28 -12.32
N GLU A 92 -1.11 -12.87 -12.81
CA GLU A 92 0.17 -13.42 -12.36
C GLU A 92 0.43 -13.09 -10.87
N ALA A 93 0.12 -11.87 -10.42
CA ALA A 93 0.25 -11.48 -9.01
C ALA A 93 -0.71 -12.27 -8.10
N GLU A 94 -1.97 -12.47 -8.52
CA GLU A 94 -2.94 -13.30 -7.80
C GLU A 94 -2.51 -14.77 -7.72
N ALA A 95 -1.97 -15.31 -8.82
CA ALA A 95 -1.45 -16.68 -8.86
C ALA A 95 -0.25 -16.87 -7.91
N GLN A 96 0.51 -15.80 -7.64
CA GLN A 96 1.58 -15.77 -6.65
C GLN A 96 1.10 -15.35 -5.24
N HIS A 97 -0.21 -15.30 -5.04
CA HIS A 97 -0.89 -14.96 -3.79
C HIS A 97 -0.54 -13.56 -3.28
N ALA A 98 -0.47 -12.54 -4.15
CA ALA A 98 -0.36 -11.16 -3.69
C ALA A 98 -1.55 -10.78 -2.78
N ASP A 99 -1.27 -10.13 -1.66
CA ASP A 99 -2.30 -9.68 -0.72
C ASP A 99 -2.92 -8.34 -1.16
N LEU A 100 -2.12 -7.52 -1.86
CA LEU A 100 -2.52 -6.31 -2.56
C LEU A 100 -1.77 -6.21 -3.89
N ILE A 101 -2.32 -5.47 -4.85
CA ILE A 101 -1.65 -5.21 -6.12
C ILE A 101 -1.63 -3.71 -6.38
N GLU A 102 -0.43 -3.14 -6.53
CA GLU A 102 -0.26 -1.75 -6.98
C GLU A 102 -0.15 -1.71 -8.49
N VAL A 103 -1.12 -1.06 -9.14
CA VAL A 103 -1.08 -0.78 -10.57
C VAL A 103 -0.46 0.61 -10.79
N ARG A 104 0.74 0.63 -11.38
CA ARG A 104 1.46 1.86 -11.74
C ARG A 104 0.88 2.47 -13.01
N LEU A 105 -0.20 3.24 -12.86
CA LEU A 105 -0.89 3.94 -13.94
C LEU A 105 0.02 4.90 -14.71
N ASP A 106 1.09 5.40 -14.09
CA ASP A 106 2.09 6.23 -14.77
C ASP A 106 2.87 5.47 -15.86
N SER A 107 2.85 4.13 -15.85
CA SER A 107 3.50 3.31 -16.87
C SER A 107 2.61 3.00 -18.08
N LEU A 108 1.29 3.24 -17.98
CA LEU A 108 0.35 3.02 -19.07
C LEU A 108 0.56 4.04 -20.20
N ASN A 109 0.49 3.58 -21.45
CA ASN A 109 0.58 4.44 -22.62
C ASN A 109 -0.59 5.43 -22.72
N ASN A 110 -1.76 5.08 -22.19
CA ASN A 110 -2.92 5.96 -22.07
C ASN A 110 -3.85 5.48 -20.95
N HIS A 111 -4.77 6.36 -20.52
CA HIS A 111 -5.65 6.13 -19.37
C HIS A 111 -7.14 5.97 -19.76
N ILE A 112 -7.45 5.73 -21.04
CA ILE A 112 -8.83 5.75 -21.55
C ILE A 112 -9.66 4.60 -20.95
N ARG A 113 -9.03 3.44 -20.76
CA ARG A 113 -9.68 2.18 -20.35
C ARG A 113 -9.36 1.75 -18.92
N ILE A 114 -8.86 2.67 -18.07
CA ILE A 114 -8.51 2.33 -16.66
C ILE A 114 -9.71 1.82 -15.86
N ALA A 115 -10.93 2.16 -16.28
CA ALA A 115 -12.18 1.73 -15.66
C ALA A 115 -12.39 0.21 -15.70
N GLU A 116 -11.73 -0.49 -16.63
CA GLU A 116 -11.89 -1.93 -16.79
C GLU A 116 -11.04 -2.72 -15.78
N ILE A 117 -9.94 -2.13 -15.28
CA ILE A 117 -8.94 -2.80 -14.45
C ILE A 117 -9.53 -3.38 -13.16
N PRO A 118 -10.31 -2.64 -12.34
CA PRO A 118 -10.80 -3.17 -11.07
C PRO A 118 -11.69 -4.40 -11.19
N SER A 119 -12.47 -4.49 -12.28
CA SER A 119 -13.35 -5.63 -12.51
C SER A 119 -12.62 -6.95 -12.78
N TYR A 120 -11.31 -6.89 -13.06
CA TYR A 120 -10.50 -8.05 -13.40
C TYR A 120 -9.76 -8.66 -12.19
N SER A 121 -9.78 -8.00 -11.03
CA SER A 121 -9.08 -8.48 -9.83
C SER A 121 -10.03 -8.95 -8.73
N ASN A 122 -9.62 -10.00 -8.03
CA ASN A 122 -10.20 -10.44 -6.76
C ASN A 122 -9.37 -9.97 -5.55
N THR A 123 -8.21 -9.37 -5.81
CA THR A 123 -7.28 -8.85 -4.81
C THR A 123 -7.40 -7.32 -4.75
N PRO A 124 -7.35 -6.70 -3.56
CA PRO A 124 -7.43 -5.25 -3.44
C PRO A 124 -6.40 -4.51 -4.29
N LEU A 125 -6.85 -3.51 -5.05
CA LEU A 125 -6.00 -2.74 -5.96
C LEU A 125 -5.60 -1.38 -5.37
N ILE A 126 -4.35 -0.98 -5.63
CA ILE A 126 -3.82 0.35 -5.36
C ILE A 126 -3.56 1.04 -6.71
N ALA A 127 -4.21 2.17 -6.96
CA ALA A 127 -3.87 3.03 -8.09
C ALA A 127 -2.74 3.98 -7.70
N THR A 128 -1.64 3.94 -8.45
CA THR A 128 -0.51 4.84 -8.26
C THR A 128 -0.19 5.52 -9.59
N ASN A 129 -0.13 6.85 -9.62
CA ASN A 129 0.25 7.64 -10.80
C ASN A 129 1.34 8.65 -10.42
N LYS A 130 2.60 8.20 -10.43
CA LYS A 130 3.75 9.02 -10.02
C LYS A 130 4.21 9.96 -11.14
N SER A 131 4.43 11.23 -10.78
CA SER A 131 5.05 12.23 -11.65
C SER A 131 6.53 11.93 -11.90
N THR A 132 7.11 12.52 -12.94
CA THR A 132 8.55 12.41 -13.21
C THR A 132 9.43 12.99 -12.09
N GLU A 133 8.94 14.02 -11.38
CA GLU A 133 9.64 14.62 -10.23
C GLU A 133 9.77 13.62 -9.07
N ASN A 134 8.79 12.74 -8.90
CA ASN A 134 8.78 11.66 -7.91
C ASN A 134 9.23 10.31 -8.51
N HIS A 135 10.13 10.35 -9.52
CA HIS A 135 10.70 9.16 -10.17
C HIS A 135 9.67 8.21 -10.81
N GLY A 136 8.51 8.73 -11.19
CA GLY A 136 7.50 8.05 -12.00
C GLY A 136 7.62 8.33 -13.49
N ASN A 137 6.70 7.78 -14.27
CA ASN A 137 6.68 7.90 -15.73
C ASN A 137 5.58 8.83 -16.27
N PHE A 138 4.77 9.45 -15.40
CA PHE A 138 3.66 10.27 -15.86
C PHE A 138 4.14 11.61 -16.40
N TYR A 139 3.76 11.90 -17.64
CA TYR A 139 3.99 13.17 -18.30
C TYR A 139 2.66 13.91 -18.54
N GLY A 140 2.52 15.10 -17.97
CA GLY A 140 1.32 15.93 -18.07
C GLY A 140 1.20 16.93 -16.93
N SER A 141 0.10 17.68 -16.87
CA SER A 141 -0.17 18.59 -15.75
C SER A 141 -0.59 17.84 -14.49
N GLU A 142 -0.33 18.44 -13.33
CA GLU A 142 -0.79 17.91 -12.04
C GLU A 142 -2.31 17.77 -11.97
N ASP A 143 -3.08 18.72 -12.51
CA ASP A 143 -4.55 18.59 -12.58
C ASP A 143 -4.99 17.35 -13.36
N ARG A 144 -4.32 17.03 -14.47
CA ARG A 144 -4.59 15.81 -15.25
C ARG A 144 -4.22 14.57 -14.46
N ARG A 145 -3.08 14.58 -13.76
CA ARG A 145 -2.62 13.47 -12.92
C ARG A 145 -3.61 13.18 -11.80
N GLN A 146 -4.05 14.22 -11.08
CA GLN A 146 -5.04 14.13 -10.01
C GLN A 146 -6.39 13.66 -10.54
N LYS A 147 -6.83 14.14 -11.71
CA LYS A 147 -8.05 13.65 -12.34
C LYS A 147 -8.00 12.15 -12.63
N ILE A 148 -6.88 11.62 -13.13
CA ILE A 148 -6.71 10.17 -13.36
C ILE A 148 -6.83 9.39 -12.06
N LEU A 149 -6.28 9.90 -10.95
CA LEU A 149 -6.37 9.26 -9.63
C LEU A 149 -7.82 9.23 -9.11
N VAL A 150 -8.56 10.34 -9.26
CA VAL A 150 -9.98 10.39 -8.90
C VAL A 150 -10.83 9.49 -9.80
N ASP A 151 -10.53 9.44 -11.10
CA ASP A 151 -11.21 8.54 -12.03
C ASP A 151 -10.92 7.07 -11.65
N ALA A 152 -9.69 6.72 -11.24
CA ALA A 152 -9.37 5.39 -10.73
C ALA A 152 -10.19 5.03 -9.49
N ALA A 153 -10.29 5.94 -8.51
CA ALA A 153 -11.12 5.74 -7.32
C ALA A 153 -12.58 5.46 -7.68
N LYS A 154 -13.18 6.28 -8.55
CA LYS A 154 -14.58 6.13 -8.99
C LYS A 154 -14.86 4.82 -9.71
N ASN A 155 -13.84 4.22 -10.34
CA ASN A 155 -13.97 2.97 -11.07
C ASN A 155 -13.71 1.73 -10.19
N GLY A 156 -13.47 1.89 -8.89
CA GLY A 156 -13.45 0.78 -7.94
C GLY A 156 -12.05 0.33 -7.49
N PHE A 157 -11.01 1.13 -7.68
CA PHE A 157 -9.74 0.89 -6.98
C PHE A 157 -9.93 1.08 -5.46
N ASP A 158 -9.51 0.10 -4.67
CA ASP A 158 -9.66 0.13 -3.20
C ASP A 158 -8.83 1.22 -2.54
N TYR A 159 -7.62 1.44 -3.04
CA TYR A 159 -6.67 2.43 -2.55
C TYR A 159 -6.15 3.30 -3.69
N VAL A 160 -5.77 4.53 -3.34
CA VAL A 160 -5.11 5.45 -4.26
C VAL A 160 -3.92 6.09 -3.56
N ASP A 161 -2.73 5.96 -4.15
CA ASP A 161 -1.49 6.56 -3.64
C ASP A 161 -1.31 8.00 -4.19
N VAL A 162 -1.22 8.95 -3.26
CA VAL A 162 -0.96 10.37 -3.53
C VAL A 162 0.33 10.81 -2.86
N ASP A 163 1.18 11.52 -3.60
CA ASP A 163 2.39 12.12 -3.03
C ASP A 163 2.04 13.23 -2.03
N LEU A 164 2.72 13.27 -0.89
CA LEU A 164 2.48 14.22 0.21
C LEU A 164 2.59 15.69 -0.21
N PHE A 165 3.58 16.01 -1.05
CA PHE A 165 3.91 17.38 -1.43
C PHE A 165 3.36 17.74 -2.81
N ILE A 166 2.04 17.81 -2.93
CA ILE A 166 1.36 18.23 -4.17
C ILE A 166 0.35 19.35 -3.92
N PRO A 167 0.07 20.21 -4.92
CA PRO A 167 -0.97 21.22 -4.81
C PRO A 167 -2.34 20.60 -4.52
N ASN A 168 -3.17 21.28 -3.72
CA ASN A 168 -4.56 20.90 -3.43
C ASN A 168 -4.76 19.49 -2.81
N ILE A 169 -3.72 18.92 -2.20
CA ILE A 169 -3.76 17.54 -1.66
C ILE A 169 -4.94 17.26 -0.74
N ARG A 170 -5.33 18.20 0.14
CA ARG A 170 -6.47 17.99 1.05
C ARG A 170 -7.78 17.78 0.27
N LYS A 171 -8.02 18.62 -0.74
CA LYS A 171 -9.18 18.47 -1.62
C LYS A 171 -9.14 17.13 -2.36
N LEU A 172 -7.99 16.75 -2.89
CA LEU A 172 -7.83 15.46 -3.59
C LEU A 172 -8.16 14.29 -2.66
N ILE A 173 -7.65 14.30 -1.43
CA ILE A 173 -7.92 13.27 -0.43
C ILE A 173 -9.42 13.16 -0.11
N ASP A 174 -10.11 14.30 0.01
CA ASP A 174 -11.56 14.32 0.23
C ASP A 174 -12.30 13.76 -0.99
N ASP A 175 -11.94 14.19 -2.21
CA ASP A 175 -12.53 13.68 -3.46
C ASP A 175 -12.35 12.15 -3.60
N LEU A 176 -11.19 11.60 -3.20
CA LEU A 176 -10.90 10.16 -3.23
C LEU A 176 -11.79 9.37 -2.26
N ARG A 177 -12.01 9.90 -1.06
CA ARG A 177 -12.92 9.29 -0.07
C ARG A 177 -14.36 9.31 -0.54
N GLU A 178 -14.81 10.44 -1.08
CA GLU A 178 -16.17 10.57 -1.63
C GLU A 178 -16.39 9.61 -2.80
N ALA A 179 -15.34 9.33 -3.58
CA ALA A 179 -15.35 8.33 -4.63
C ALA A 179 -15.27 6.87 -4.12
N GLY A 180 -15.11 6.65 -2.82
CA GLY A 180 -15.10 5.33 -2.19
C GLY A 180 -13.73 4.66 -2.03
N ALA A 181 -12.65 5.34 -2.41
CA ALA A 181 -11.29 4.82 -2.28
C ALA A 181 -10.60 5.27 -0.98
N LYS A 182 -9.64 4.48 -0.54
CA LYS A 182 -8.82 4.73 0.65
C LYS A 182 -7.52 5.46 0.28
N PRO A 183 -7.32 6.71 0.71
CA PRO A 183 -6.11 7.47 0.37
C PRO A 183 -4.88 6.90 1.07
N ILE A 184 -3.85 6.54 0.30
CA ILE A 184 -2.49 6.35 0.79
C ILE A 184 -1.76 7.66 0.54
N VAL A 185 -1.30 8.32 1.59
CA VAL A 185 -0.46 9.51 1.44
C VAL A 185 0.98 9.06 1.58
N SER A 186 1.80 9.36 0.58
CA SER A 186 3.16 8.86 0.52
C SER A 186 4.22 9.94 0.40
N PHE A 187 5.31 9.72 1.13
CA PHE A 187 6.53 10.50 1.06
C PHE A 187 7.70 9.58 0.67
N HIS A 188 8.54 10.09 -0.23
CA HIS A 188 9.76 9.41 -0.66
C HIS A 188 10.97 10.32 -0.45
N ASP A 189 11.97 9.83 0.28
CA ASP A 189 13.31 10.42 0.29
C ASP A 189 14.25 9.51 -0.50
N PHE A 190 14.64 9.97 -1.69
CA PHE A 190 15.48 9.18 -2.59
C PHE A 190 16.97 9.26 -2.23
N GLU A 191 17.38 10.16 -1.33
CA GLU A 191 18.78 10.41 -1.00
C GLU A 191 19.24 9.65 0.24
N ARG A 192 18.42 9.60 1.29
CA ARG A 192 18.87 9.11 2.61
C ARG A 192 17.72 8.64 3.48
N THR A 193 18.09 8.00 4.59
CA THR A 193 17.17 7.74 5.70
C THR A 193 17.17 8.94 6.62
N LEU A 194 15.97 9.44 6.91
CA LEU A 194 15.77 10.62 7.75
C LEU A 194 15.91 10.27 9.23
N GLU A 195 16.30 11.26 10.01
CA GLU A 195 16.28 11.18 11.47
C GLU A 195 14.86 10.94 11.99
N LEU A 196 14.74 10.26 13.14
CA LEU A 196 13.45 9.90 13.74
C LEU A 196 12.52 11.10 13.94
N SER A 197 13.05 12.26 14.32
CA SER A 197 12.26 13.48 14.50
C SER A 197 11.60 13.93 13.19
N ARG A 198 12.33 13.85 12.07
CA ARG A 198 11.80 14.23 10.76
C ARG A 198 10.81 13.20 10.23
N LEU A 199 11.06 11.91 10.45
CA LEU A 199 10.09 10.85 10.14
C LEU A 199 8.77 11.04 10.89
N ASN A 200 8.82 11.43 12.18
CA ASN A 200 7.61 11.74 12.95
C ASN A 200 6.86 12.97 12.41
N LEU A 201 7.57 14.02 11.96
CA LEU A 201 6.92 15.18 11.34
C LEU A 201 6.18 14.79 10.05
N VAL A 202 6.79 13.99 9.19
CA VAL A 202 6.15 13.49 7.96
C VAL A 202 4.90 12.67 8.30
N LEU A 203 4.99 11.77 9.29
CA LEU A 203 3.85 10.98 9.75
C LEU A 203 2.71 11.87 10.27
N GLU A 204 3.02 12.88 11.07
CA GLU A 204 2.03 13.82 11.61
C GLU A 204 1.34 14.60 10.48
N GLU A 205 2.07 15.00 9.45
CA GLU A 205 1.52 15.64 8.25
C GLU A 205 0.58 14.70 7.47
N GLU A 206 1.01 13.46 7.21
CA GLU A 206 0.18 12.45 6.53
C GLU A 206 -1.12 12.16 7.32
N ILE A 207 -1.03 12.05 8.65
CA ILE A 207 -2.21 11.87 9.53
C ILE A 207 -3.12 13.11 9.48
N ALA A 208 -2.57 14.31 9.57
CA ALA A 208 -3.35 15.56 9.57
C ALA A 208 -4.04 15.86 8.23
N LEU A 209 -3.53 15.31 7.14
CA LEU A 209 -4.19 15.29 5.84
C LEU A 209 -5.32 14.25 5.77
N GLY A 210 -5.37 13.33 6.73
CA GLY A 210 -6.28 12.21 6.72
C GLY A 210 -5.80 11.15 5.74
N ALA A 211 -4.59 10.63 5.88
CA ALA A 211 -4.24 9.38 5.22
C ALA A 211 -5.04 8.21 5.83
N GLU A 212 -5.55 7.28 5.00
CA GLU A 212 -5.98 5.97 5.50
C GLU A 212 -4.76 5.09 5.78
N VAL A 213 -3.72 5.21 4.95
CA VAL A 213 -2.41 4.60 5.15
C VAL A 213 -1.33 5.65 4.92
N CYS A 214 -0.49 5.85 5.92
CA CYS A 214 0.73 6.66 5.85
C CYS A 214 1.83 5.84 5.14
N LYS A 215 2.60 6.39 4.21
CA LYS A 215 3.63 5.65 3.45
C LYS A 215 4.92 6.45 3.38
N ILE A 216 5.93 6.05 4.14
CA ILE A 216 7.20 6.78 4.24
C ILE A 216 8.32 5.86 3.76
N VAL A 217 8.90 6.16 2.60
CA VAL A 217 9.96 5.33 1.99
C VAL A 217 11.22 6.17 1.81
N THR A 218 12.32 5.76 2.45
CA THR A 218 13.60 6.47 2.40
C THR A 218 14.65 5.69 1.62
N THR A 219 15.90 6.14 1.54
CA THR A 219 17.03 5.37 0.97
C THR A 219 18.04 4.98 2.05
N ALA A 220 18.48 3.72 2.09
CA ALA A 220 19.56 3.29 2.99
C ALA A 220 20.92 3.58 2.36
N ASN A 221 21.75 4.36 3.05
CA ASN A 221 23.15 4.62 2.69
C ASN A 221 24.13 3.76 3.52
N GLN A 222 23.66 3.20 4.63
CA GLN A 222 24.38 2.26 5.47
C GLN A 222 23.40 1.20 6.05
N VAL A 223 23.92 0.10 6.60
CA VAL A 223 23.07 -1.00 7.08
C VAL A 223 22.28 -0.58 8.34
N GLU A 224 22.86 0.29 9.15
CA GLU A 224 22.29 0.83 10.39
C GLU A 224 21.00 1.64 10.15
N ASP A 225 20.81 2.18 8.94
CA ASP A 225 19.59 2.91 8.57
C ASP A 225 18.33 2.04 8.70
N ASN A 226 18.48 0.72 8.56
CA ASN A 226 17.39 -0.22 8.81
C ASN A 226 16.95 -0.21 10.28
N LEU A 227 17.86 0.01 11.23
CA LEU A 227 17.51 0.08 12.66
C LEU A 227 16.67 1.32 12.94
N THR A 228 17.06 2.47 12.41
CA THR A 228 16.28 3.71 12.50
C THR A 228 14.88 3.52 11.92
N THR A 229 14.81 2.93 10.72
CA THR A 229 13.54 2.70 10.01
C THR A 229 12.63 1.73 10.76
N LEU A 230 13.15 0.58 11.22
CA LEU A 230 12.36 -0.42 11.94
C LEU A 230 11.92 0.07 13.34
N ASN A 231 12.78 0.83 14.02
CA ASN A 231 12.41 1.48 15.27
C ASN A 231 11.27 2.49 15.06
N PHE A 232 11.35 3.29 14.00
CA PHE A 232 10.27 4.20 13.62
C PHE A 232 8.97 3.46 13.32
N VAL A 233 8.99 2.38 12.52
CA VAL A 233 7.79 1.58 12.18
C VAL A 233 7.09 1.05 13.45
N SER A 234 7.88 0.55 14.42
CA SER A 234 7.37 0.02 15.70
C SER A 234 6.57 1.05 16.49
N ASP A 235 6.99 2.32 16.47
CA ASP A 235 6.29 3.39 17.17
C ASP A 235 5.17 4.02 16.33
N ALA A 236 5.39 4.21 15.03
CA ALA A 236 4.42 4.78 14.10
C ALA A 236 3.16 3.92 13.95
N SER A 237 3.31 2.58 13.93
CA SER A 237 2.20 1.62 13.80
C SER A 237 1.20 1.69 14.96
N LYS A 238 1.59 2.24 16.11
CA LYS A 238 0.70 2.48 17.26
C LYS A 238 -0.22 3.69 17.04
N LYS A 239 0.14 4.58 16.10
CA LYS A 239 -0.54 5.84 15.81
C LYS A 239 -1.40 5.76 14.55
N ALA A 240 -0.94 5.08 13.50
CA ALA A 240 -1.62 4.98 12.21
C ALA A 240 -1.26 3.68 11.46
N LYS A 241 -2.02 3.32 10.42
CA LYS A 241 -1.58 2.32 9.44
C LYS A 241 -0.40 2.92 8.68
N ILE A 242 0.75 2.24 8.71
CA ILE A 242 2.01 2.74 8.15
C ILE A 242 2.60 1.72 7.20
N VAL A 243 3.14 2.17 6.07
CA VAL A 243 4.07 1.42 5.24
C VAL A 243 5.38 2.16 5.26
N CYS A 244 6.43 1.56 5.80
CA CYS A 244 7.72 2.23 5.88
C CYS A 244 8.87 1.22 5.78
N PHE A 245 9.84 1.55 4.93
CA PHE A 245 11.10 0.83 4.73
C PHE A 245 12.09 1.72 3.98
N ALA A 246 13.36 1.33 3.97
CA ALA A 246 14.40 1.97 3.19
C ALA A 246 14.63 1.23 1.85
N MET A 247 14.87 2.00 0.80
CA MET A 247 15.22 1.56 -0.56
C MET A 247 16.70 1.19 -0.66
N GLY A 248 17.07 0.59 -1.80
CA GLY A 248 18.43 0.19 -2.10
C GLY A 248 18.79 -1.19 -1.56
N GLU A 249 19.93 -1.71 -2.01
CA GLU A 249 20.42 -3.03 -1.58
C GLU A 249 20.60 -3.11 -0.07
N LEU A 250 21.11 -2.02 0.54
CA LEU A 250 21.30 -1.92 1.98
C LEU A 250 19.96 -1.85 2.74
N GLY A 251 18.87 -1.44 2.10
CA GLY A 251 17.54 -1.28 2.72
C GLY A 251 16.68 -2.56 2.71
N LYS A 252 17.13 -3.62 2.04
CA LYS A 252 16.43 -4.92 2.00
C LYS A 252 15.98 -5.45 3.38
N PRO A 253 16.79 -5.36 4.46
CA PRO A 253 16.37 -5.83 5.78
C PRO A 253 15.12 -5.10 6.30
N SER A 254 15.05 -3.77 6.20
CA SER A 254 13.88 -3.01 6.66
C SER A 254 12.65 -3.30 5.80
N ARG A 255 12.81 -3.49 4.48
CA ARG A 255 11.72 -3.89 3.58
C ARG A 255 11.11 -5.23 3.98
N LEU A 256 11.94 -6.21 4.28
CA LEU A 256 11.49 -7.53 4.69
C LEU A 256 10.87 -7.51 6.09
N LEU A 257 11.50 -6.82 7.04
CA LEU A 257 11.11 -6.93 8.44
C LEU A 257 10.04 -5.93 8.86
N SER A 258 9.77 -4.86 8.12
CA SER A 258 8.81 -3.84 8.55
C SER A 258 7.41 -4.36 8.90
N PRO A 259 6.82 -5.38 8.22
CA PRO A 259 5.54 -5.95 8.64
C PRO A 259 5.62 -6.61 10.02
N VAL A 260 6.75 -7.22 10.37
CA VAL A 260 7.01 -7.81 11.70
C VAL A 260 7.01 -6.74 12.79
N PHE A 261 7.45 -5.53 12.45
CA PHE A 261 7.47 -4.36 13.34
C PHE A 261 6.17 -3.53 13.27
N GLY A 262 5.13 -4.00 12.57
CA GLY A 262 3.81 -3.39 12.57
C GLY A 262 3.46 -2.57 11.31
N ALA A 263 4.29 -2.61 10.26
CA ALA A 263 3.87 -2.05 8.97
C ALA A 263 2.65 -2.80 8.43
N PHE A 264 1.74 -2.06 7.79
CA PHE A 264 0.46 -2.56 7.30
C PHE A 264 0.64 -3.59 6.18
N PHE A 265 1.61 -3.36 5.30
CA PHE A 265 2.10 -4.29 4.29
C PHE A 265 3.53 -3.88 3.86
N THR A 266 4.18 -4.70 3.04
CA THR A 266 5.45 -4.35 2.36
C THR A 266 5.31 -4.51 0.85
N PHE A 267 6.27 -3.98 0.09
CA PHE A 267 6.28 -4.04 -1.37
C PHE A 267 7.27 -5.05 -1.92
N ALA A 268 6.79 -5.87 -2.84
CA ALA A 268 7.57 -6.81 -3.64
C ALA A 268 7.42 -6.52 -5.14
N SER A 269 8.35 -7.02 -5.95
CA SER A 269 8.16 -7.14 -7.38
C SER A 269 7.53 -8.49 -7.71
N LEU A 270 6.93 -8.58 -8.89
CA LEU A 270 6.37 -9.83 -9.40
C LEU A 270 7.48 -10.85 -9.70
N ASP A 271 8.61 -10.37 -10.24
CA ASP A 271 9.83 -11.11 -10.56
C ASP A 271 11.01 -10.14 -10.73
N GLU A 272 12.17 -10.69 -11.11
CA GLU A 272 13.42 -9.97 -11.30
C GLU A 272 13.39 -8.88 -12.36
N LYS A 273 12.70 -9.10 -13.49
CA LYS A 273 12.68 -8.17 -14.62
C LYS A 273 11.79 -6.96 -14.36
N ARG A 274 10.82 -7.09 -13.46
CA ARG A 274 9.77 -6.09 -13.18
C ARG A 274 9.97 -5.39 -11.83
N LYS A 275 11.20 -5.31 -11.34
CA LYS A 275 11.56 -4.49 -10.16
C LYS A 275 11.33 -3.01 -10.47
N THR A 276 10.49 -2.34 -9.67
CA THR A 276 10.18 -0.91 -9.78
C THR A 276 11.09 -0.03 -8.92
N ALA A 277 11.88 -0.64 -8.02
CA ALA A 277 12.90 0.05 -7.22
C ALA A 277 14.16 -0.82 -7.00
N LYS A 278 15.32 -0.18 -6.84
CA LYS A 278 16.58 -0.88 -6.51
C LYS A 278 16.46 -1.58 -5.14
N GLY A 279 16.95 -2.82 -5.05
CA GLY A 279 16.87 -3.62 -3.85
C GLY A 279 15.49 -4.24 -3.56
N GLN A 280 14.53 -4.13 -4.47
CA GLN A 280 13.24 -4.80 -4.32
C GLN A 280 13.41 -6.32 -4.42
N LEU A 281 12.76 -7.05 -3.50
CA LEU A 281 12.68 -8.50 -3.51
C LEU A 281 11.43 -8.91 -4.29
N THR A 282 11.48 -10.08 -4.91
CA THR A 282 10.29 -10.71 -5.49
C THR A 282 9.35 -11.21 -4.39
N ILE A 283 8.07 -11.39 -4.71
CA ILE A 283 7.11 -11.96 -3.75
C ILE A 283 7.53 -13.37 -3.30
N GLN A 284 8.10 -14.18 -4.20
CA GLN A 284 8.58 -15.53 -3.86
C GLN A 284 9.78 -15.49 -2.91
N GLU A 285 10.73 -14.59 -3.12
CA GLU A 285 11.86 -14.40 -2.21
C GLU A 285 11.39 -13.97 -0.81
N MET A 286 10.44 -13.02 -0.75
CA MET A 286 9.87 -12.58 0.52
C MET A 286 9.14 -13.71 1.24
N ARG A 287 8.28 -14.46 0.54
CA ARG A 287 7.55 -15.59 1.12
C ARG A 287 8.50 -16.66 1.66
N ARG A 288 9.53 -17.00 0.90
CA ARG A 288 10.57 -17.93 1.35
C ARG A 288 11.31 -17.41 2.58
N ALA A 289 11.64 -16.13 2.62
CA ALA A 289 12.30 -15.53 3.78
C ALA A 289 11.39 -15.56 5.02
N TYR A 290 10.10 -15.26 4.87
CA TYR A 290 9.12 -15.37 5.96
C TYR A 290 8.96 -16.81 6.44
N GLU A 291 8.88 -17.77 5.53
CA GLU A 291 8.82 -19.21 5.87
C GLU A 291 10.05 -19.64 6.68
N LEU A 292 11.25 -19.25 6.26
CA LEU A 292 12.50 -19.55 6.99
C LEU A 292 12.54 -18.92 8.39
N LEU A 293 11.89 -17.76 8.57
CA LEU A 293 11.76 -17.09 9.87
C LEU A 293 10.58 -17.63 10.71
N GLY A 294 9.80 -18.58 10.19
CA GLY A 294 8.60 -19.09 10.86
C GLY A 294 7.43 -18.09 10.91
N LEU A 295 7.44 -17.10 10.01
CA LEU A 295 6.40 -16.10 9.84
C LEU A 295 5.43 -16.55 8.75
N ARG A 296 4.12 -16.32 8.93
CA ARG A 296 3.08 -16.73 7.98
C ARG A 296 2.20 -15.54 7.57
#